data_AF-A0A397G4X6-F1
#
_entry.id   AF-A0A397G4X6-F1
#
_cell.length_a   1.000
_cell.length_b   1.000
_cell.length_c   1.000
_cell.angle_alpha   90.00
_cell.angle_beta   90.00
_cell.angle_gamma   90.00
#
_symmetry.space_group_name_H-M   'P 1'
#
loop_
_entity.id
_entity.type
_entity.pdbx_description
1 polymer ?
#
loop_
_entity_poly.entity_id
_entity_poly.type
_entity_poly.pdbx_seq_one_letter_code
_entity_poly.pdbx_strand_id
1 'polypeptide(L)'
;MELFYHAPLSLWAIPALIRDNPMVPVHLLAFGVQAFVTSLACLVQVWSWPDRSVAQKQSITLLYGPYVALGAFMALDMVFRLRGKLLGKRKLA
;
A
#
# COMPACT_ATOMS: atom_id res chain seq x y z
N MET A 1 -2.92 0.88 -14.49
CA MET A 1 -3.48 1.16 -13.15
C MET A 1 -2.77 2.32 -12.48
N GLU A 2 -1.45 2.29 -12.35
CA GLU A 2 -0.66 3.34 -11.68
C GLU A 2 -0.97 4.77 -12.18
N LEU A 3 -0.90 5.00 -13.50
CA LEU A 3 -1.12 6.35 -14.06
C LEU A 3 -2.56 6.87 -13.90
N PHE A 4 -3.55 5.98 -14.00
CA PHE A 4 -4.97 6.37 -14.06
C PHE A 4 -5.71 6.24 -12.73
N TYR A 5 -5.19 5.46 -11.79
CA TYR A 5 -5.77 5.28 -10.46
C TYR A 5 -4.86 5.82 -9.38
N HIS A 6 -3.58 5.42 -9.36
CA HIS A 6 -2.66 5.79 -8.28
C HIS A 6 -2.28 7.26 -8.34
N ALA A 7 -1.95 7.81 -9.51
CA ALA A 7 -1.56 9.21 -9.64
C ALA A 7 -2.66 10.21 -9.22
N PRO A 8 -3.90 10.16 -9.76
CA PRO A 8 -4.95 11.06 -9.29
C PRO A 8 -5.34 10.78 -7.84
N LEU A 9 -5.31 9.52 -7.38
CA LEU A 9 -5.59 9.20 -5.99
C LEU A 9 -4.52 9.76 -5.05
N SER A 10 -3.23 9.71 -5.39
CA SER A 10 -2.16 10.28 -4.55
C SER A 10 -2.28 11.79 -4.41
N LEU A 11 -2.66 12.50 -5.48
CA LEU A 11 -2.94 13.94 -5.43
C LEU A 11 -4.13 14.26 -4.52
N TRP A 12 -5.16 13.42 -4.54
CA TRP A 12 -6.34 13.60 -3.68
C TRP A 12 -6.14 13.12 -2.24
N ALA A 13 -5.36 12.06 -2.04
CA ALA A 13 -5.21 11.37 -0.77
C ALA A 13 -4.55 12.24 0.30
N ILE A 14 -3.58 13.06 -0.07
CA ILE A 14 -2.88 13.95 0.87
C ILE A 14 -3.86 14.93 1.53
N PRO A 15 -4.62 15.78 0.80
CA PRO A 15 -5.60 16.65 1.43
C PRO A 15 -6.78 15.88 2.05
N ALA A 16 -7.15 14.72 1.51
CA ALA A 16 -8.23 13.89 2.06
C ALA A 16 -7.87 13.27 3.43
N LEU A 17 -6.61 12.86 3.62
CA LEU A 17 -6.07 12.40 4.91
C LEU A 17 -6.08 13.51 5.95
N ILE A 18 -5.67 14.74 5.57
CA ILE A 18 -5.66 15.91 6.46
C ILE A 18 -7.08 16.27 6.91
N ARG A 19 -8.07 16.10 6.04
CA ARG A 19 -9.49 16.41 6.32
C ARG A 19 -10.29 15.23 6.90
N ASP A 20 -9.62 14.12 7.24
CA ASP A 20 -10.22 12.85 7.72
C ASP A 20 -11.45 12.39 6.91
N ASN A 21 -11.33 12.44 5.57
CA ASN A 21 -12.44 12.11 4.69
C ASN A 21 -12.86 10.62 4.86
N PRO A 22 -14.18 10.32 4.96
CA PRO A 22 -14.67 8.97 5.23
C PRO A 22 -14.33 7.93 4.16
N MET A 23 -14.02 8.35 2.92
CA MET A 23 -13.66 7.48 1.81
C MET A 23 -12.16 7.10 1.79
N VAL A 24 -11.32 7.77 2.58
CA VAL A 24 -9.88 7.51 2.64
C VAL A 24 -9.56 6.03 2.94
N PRO A 25 -10.18 5.38 3.95
CA PRO A 25 -9.95 3.97 4.23
C PRO A 25 -10.27 3.03 3.07
N VAL A 26 -11.20 3.38 2.21
CA VAL A 26 -11.59 2.51 1.09
C VAL A 26 -10.57 2.61 -0.04
N HIS A 27 -10.24 3.83 -0.46
CA HIS A 27 -9.32 4.03 -1.58
C HIS A 27 -7.87 3.67 -1.23
N LEU A 28 -7.38 4.09 -0.07
CA LEU A 28 -6.01 3.80 0.34
C LEU A 28 -5.80 2.32 0.69
N LEU A 29 -6.85 1.59 1.08
CA LEU A 29 -6.76 0.15 1.25
C LEU A 29 -6.53 -0.57 -0.08
N ALA A 30 -7.32 -0.24 -1.10
CA ALA A 30 -7.16 -0.82 -2.43
C ALA A 30 -5.78 -0.47 -3.02
N PHE A 31 -5.36 0.79 -2.89
CA PHE A 31 -4.02 1.23 -3.28
C PHE A 31 -2.92 0.45 -2.54
N GLY A 32 -2.98 0.41 -1.21
CA GLY A 32 -1.96 -0.21 -0.36
C GLY A 32 -1.80 -1.69 -0.62
N VAL A 33 -2.93 -2.42 -0.74
CA VAL A 33 -2.93 -3.85 -1.06
C VAL A 33 -2.34 -4.11 -2.44
N GLN A 34 -2.78 -3.35 -3.46
CA GLN A 34 -2.25 -3.52 -4.81
C GLN A 34 -0.73 -3.25 -4.83
N ALA A 35 -0.29 -2.12 -4.30
CA ALA A 35 1.11 -1.72 -4.26
C ALA A 35 1.97 -2.73 -3.50
N PHE A 36 1.49 -3.27 -2.38
CA PHE A 36 2.17 -4.31 -1.62
C PHE A 36 2.33 -5.60 -2.43
N VAL A 37 1.23 -6.13 -2.98
CA VAL A 37 1.24 -7.42 -3.69
C VAL A 37 2.13 -7.37 -4.93
N THR A 38 2.01 -6.31 -5.74
CA THR A 38 2.82 -6.19 -6.97
C THR A 38 4.30 -5.99 -6.64
N SER A 39 4.62 -5.15 -5.65
CA SER A 39 6.01 -4.90 -5.26
C SER A 39 6.66 -6.12 -4.61
N LEU A 40 5.89 -6.87 -3.80
CA LEU A 40 6.36 -8.13 -3.22
C LEU A 40 6.62 -9.17 -4.30
N ALA A 41 5.72 -9.33 -5.28
CA ALA A 41 5.92 -10.24 -6.40
C ALA A 41 7.20 -9.90 -7.17
N CYS A 42 7.47 -8.62 -7.42
CA CYS A 42 8.72 -8.18 -8.04
C CYS A 42 9.94 -8.55 -7.20
N LEU A 43 9.92 -8.36 -5.87
CA LEU A 43 11.03 -8.76 -5.02
C LEU A 43 11.24 -10.28 -5.01
N VAL A 44 10.17 -11.07 -4.92
CA VAL A 44 10.24 -12.53 -5.00
C VAL A 44 10.92 -12.96 -6.31
N GLN A 45 10.58 -12.30 -7.42
CA GLN A 45 11.18 -12.55 -8.72
C GLN A 45 12.68 -12.16 -8.76
N VAL A 46 13.07 -11.01 -8.19
CA VAL A 46 14.48 -10.61 -8.09
C VAL A 46 15.30 -11.65 -7.33
N TRP A 47 14.73 -12.20 -6.26
CA TRP A 47 15.41 -13.21 -5.45
C TRP A 47 15.52 -14.56 -6.16
N SER A 48 14.62 -14.88 -7.09
CA SER A 48 14.67 -16.11 -7.89
C SER A 48 15.65 -16.08 -9.07
N TRP A 49 16.20 -14.91 -9.44
CA TRP A 49 17.14 -14.79 -10.57
C TRP A 49 18.43 -15.59 -10.36
N PRO A 50 18.81 -16.49 -11.29
CA PRO A 50 20.04 -17.27 -11.17
C PRO A 50 21.30 -16.51 -11.58
N ASP A 51 21.16 -15.43 -12.35
CA ASP A 51 22.24 -14.71 -13.05
C ASP A 51 22.79 -13.48 -12.31
N ARG A 52 22.30 -13.21 -11.09
CA ARG A 52 22.68 -12.03 -10.29
C ARG A 52 23.30 -12.40 -8.95
N SER A 53 24.34 -11.67 -8.58
CA SER A 53 24.97 -11.83 -7.26
C SER A 53 24.03 -11.35 -6.15
N VAL A 54 24.27 -11.83 -4.93
CA VAL A 54 23.49 -11.41 -3.75
C VAL A 54 23.54 -9.89 -3.54
N ALA A 55 24.71 -9.27 -3.76
CA ALA A 55 24.86 -7.82 -3.65
C ALA A 55 23.96 -7.05 -4.63
N GLN A 56 23.86 -7.52 -5.88
CA GLN A 56 22.98 -6.89 -6.88
C GLN A 56 21.50 -7.03 -6.50
N LYS A 57 21.09 -8.20 -6.00
CA LYS A 57 19.72 -8.44 -5.51
C LYS A 57 19.40 -7.57 -4.28
N GLN A 58 20.35 -7.39 -3.38
CA GLN A 58 20.23 -6.51 -2.23
C GLN A 58 20.10 -5.05 -2.62
N SER A 59 20.87 -4.55 -3.59
CA SER A 59 20.74 -3.17 -4.09
C SER A 59 19.33 -2.89 -4.63
N ILE A 60 18.75 -3.82 -5.39
CA ILE A 60 17.37 -3.70 -5.88
C ILE A 60 16.37 -3.76 -4.71
N THR A 61 16.60 -4.68 -3.76
CA THR A 61 15.73 -4.82 -2.59
C THR A 61 15.75 -3.57 -1.70
N LEU A 62 16.88 -2.89 -1.56
CA LEU A 62 16.98 -1.62 -0.83
C LEU A 62 16.17 -0.49 -1.50
N LEU A 63 16.07 -0.51 -2.83
CA LEU A 63 15.29 0.47 -3.57
C LEU A 63 13.77 0.19 -3.47
N TYR A 64 13.36 -1.07 -3.61
CA TYR A 64 11.94 -1.45 -3.69
C TYR A 64 11.32 -1.90 -2.36
N GLY A 65 12.13 -2.35 -1.41
CA GLY A 65 11.71 -2.76 -0.07
C GLY A 65 10.91 -1.70 0.69
N PRO A 66 11.31 -0.41 0.66
CA PRO A 66 10.52 0.66 1.26
C PRO A 66 9.09 0.76 0.71
N TYR A 67 8.88 0.52 -0.59
CA TYR A 67 7.55 0.52 -1.20
C TYR A 67 6.69 -0.65 -0.71
N VAL A 68 7.29 -1.82 -0.53
CA VAL A 68 6.61 -2.99 0.07
C VAL A 68 6.19 -2.68 1.50
N ALA A 69 7.11 -2.15 2.31
CA ALA A 69 6.84 -1.80 3.70
C ALA A 69 5.74 -0.73 3.80
N LEU A 70 5.81 0.31 2.97
CA LEU A 70 4.82 1.38 2.93
C LEU A 70 3.44 0.88 2.49
N GLY A 71 3.37 0.05 1.45
CA GLY A 71 2.12 -0.54 0.98
C GLY A 71 1.44 -1.41 2.06
N ALA A 72 2.25 -2.23 2.76
CA ALA A 72 1.76 -3.04 3.88
C ALA A 72 1.24 -2.17 5.04
N PHE A 73 2.00 -1.13 5.42
CA PHE A 73 1.61 -0.19 6.47
C PHE A 73 0.30 0.53 6.13
N MET A 74 0.19 1.05 4.90
CA MET A 74 -1.03 1.70 4.43
C MET A 74 -2.24 0.76 4.47
N ALA A 75 -2.09 -0.47 3.97
CA ALA A 75 -3.17 -1.45 4.00
C ALA A 75 -3.64 -1.75 5.43
N LEU A 76 -2.71 -1.97 6.35
CA LEU A 76 -3.02 -2.25 7.76
C LEU A 76 -3.70 -1.06 8.45
N ASP A 77 -3.16 0.16 8.29
CA ASP A 77 -3.76 1.38 8.87
C ASP A 77 -5.21 1.57 8.39
N MET A 78 -5.45 1.39 7.08
CA MET A 78 -6.80 1.55 6.53
C MET A 78 -7.76 0.44 6.99
N VAL A 79 -7.30 -0.81 7.16
CA VAL A 79 -8.10 -1.88 7.77
C VAL A 79 -8.51 -1.50 9.20
N PHE A 80 -7.58 -1.01 10.03
CA PHE A 80 -7.90 -0.63 11.40
C PHE A 80 -8.90 0.53 11.45
N ARG A 81 -8.71 1.57 10.63
CA ARG A 81 -9.65 2.70 10.54
C ARG A 81 -11.04 2.25 10.08
N LEU A 82 -11.11 1.37 9.07
CA LEU A 82 -12.38 0.86 8.56
C LEU A 82 -13.10 -0.02 9.60
N ARG A 83 -12.35 -0.90 10.28
CA ARG A 83 -12.89 -1.71 11.38
C ARG A 83 -13.43 -0.85 12.51
N GLY A 84 -12.71 0.20 12.92
CA GLY A 84 -13.18 1.16 13.92
C GLY A 84 -14.52 1.81 13.53
N LYS A 85 -14.65 2.26 12.27
CA LYS A 85 -15.89 2.88 11.76
C LYS A 85 -17.05 1.88 11.67
N LEU A 86 -16.81 0.65 11.20
CA LEU A 86 -17.86 -0.37 11.05
C LEU A 86 -18.34 -0.92 12.40
N LEU A 87 -17.41 -1.24 13.31
CA LEU A 87 -17.74 -1.77 14.63
C LEU A 87 -18.32 -0.69 15.56
N GLY A 88 -17.91 0.57 15.40
CA GLY A 88 -18.52 1.71 16.09
C GLY A 88 -19.98 1.93 15.69
N LYS A 89 -20.30 1.81 14.40
CA LYS A 89 -21.69 1.92 13.90
C LYS A 89 -22.62 0.82 14.44
N ARG A 90 -22.11 -0.40 14.63
CA ARG A 90 -22.90 -1.54 15.15
C ARG A 90 -23.32 -1.36 16.63
N LYS A 91 -22.70 -0.47 17.40
CA LYS A 91 -23.11 -0.18 18.79
C LYS A 91 -24.22 0.87 18.92
N LEU A 92 -24.53 1.61 17.84
CA LEU A 92 -25.52 2.69 17.82
C LEU A 92 -26.81 2.32 17.05
N ALA A 93 -26.85 1.13 16.46
CA ALA A 93 -28.02 0.54 15.81
C ALA A 93 -28.60 -0.56 16.70
#